data_AF-A0A1F7QR17-F1
#
_entry.id   AF-A0A1F7QR17-F1
#
_cell.length_a   1.000
_cell.length_b   1.000
_cell.length_c   1.000
_cell.angle_alpha   90.00
_cell.angle_beta   90.00
_cell.angle_gamma   90.00
#
_symmetry.space_group_name_H-M   'P 1'
#
loop_
_entity.id
_entity.type
_entity.pdbx_description
1 polymer ?
#
loop_
_entity_poly.entity_id
_entity_poly.type
_entity_poly.pdbx_seq_one_letter_code
_entity_poly.pdbx_strand_id
1 'polypeptide(L)'
;MYGLVGLDDKLNEDLGAGRVHLGGCVMSGEDPDRHCNECEIDFDTKAPNIYLDIDGALLANDLTPANHAKEFLKKVLEEYPYTTYWLTTHCQGDANVPIQHIGHLFDAETVELMKKIKPTTWDMAKTRAIDFSKPFLWFDDDMFYEEKQTLLEHGVLDNLIMVDLSKDPDQLGRFITSFPLPVNT
;
A
#
# COMPACT_ATOMS: atom_id res chain seq x y z
N MET A 1 -9.82 -9.45 40.39
CA MET A 1 -10.15 -8.27 39.57
C MET A 1 -8.81 -7.71 39.10
N TYR A 2 -8.28 -8.22 37.98
CA TYR A 2 -6.93 -7.91 37.56
C TYR A 2 -6.93 -6.62 36.73
N GLY A 3 -6.30 -5.59 37.30
CA GLY A 3 -5.41 -4.66 36.61
C GLY A 3 -6.01 -3.72 35.56
N LEU A 4 -6.56 -2.59 36.00
CA LEU A 4 -6.39 -1.32 35.28
C LEU A 4 -5.48 -0.47 36.15
N VAL A 5 -4.17 -0.60 35.92
CA VAL A 5 -3.13 0.25 36.51
C VAL A 5 -3.42 1.69 36.06
N GLY A 6 -3.35 2.62 37.01
CA GLY A 6 -3.86 3.98 36.90
C GLY A 6 -3.57 4.67 35.58
N LEU A 7 -4.63 5.26 35.02
CA LEU A 7 -4.55 6.25 33.95
C LEU A 7 -3.60 7.36 34.44
N ASP A 8 -2.45 7.51 33.78
CA ASP A 8 -1.46 8.50 34.17
C ASP A 8 -2.01 9.94 34.03
N ASP A 9 -1.40 10.90 34.73
CA ASP A 9 -1.90 12.29 34.76
C ASP A 9 -1.93 12.92 33.36
N LYS A 10 -1.02 12.50 32.47
CA LYS A 10 -0.94 12.96 31.09
C LYS A 10 -2.11 12.40 30.27
N LEU A 11 -2.50 11.15 30.48
CA LEU A 11 -3.65 10.52 29.84
C LEU A 11 -4.96 11.17 30.29
N ASN A 12 -5.07 11.54 31.56
CA ASN A 12 -6.23 12.28 32.05
C ASN A 12 -6.29 13.71 31.47
N GLU A 13 -5.14 14.38 31.32
CA GLU A 13 -5.04 15.67 30.65
C GLU A 13 -5.42 15.55 29.17
N ASP A 14 -4.96 14.49 28.49
CA ASP A 14 -5.23 14.22 27.08
C ASP A 14 -6.70 13.83 26.85
N LEU A 15 -7.31 13.07 27.76
CA LEU A 15 -8.75 12.79 27.78
C LEU A 15 -9.56 14.09 27.99
N GLY A 16 -9.14 14.94 28.94
CA GLY A 16 -9.78 16.23 29.22
C GLY A 16 -9.63 17.24 28.08
N ALA A 17 -8.52 17.17 27.35
CA ALA A 17 -8.23 17.99 26.16
C ALA A 17 -8.85 17.41 24.87
N GLY A 18 -9.50 16.25 24.91
CA GLY A 18 -10.09 15.59 23.74
C GLY A 18 -9.07 15.02 22.75
N ARG A 19 -7.82 14.82 23.19
CA ARG A 19 -6.76 14.16 22.41
C ARG A 19 -6.93 12.63 22.42
N VAL A 20 -7.65 12.11 23.40
CA VAL A 20 -7.95 10.68 23.59
C VAL A 20 -9.46 10.51 23.83
N HIS A 21 -10.08 9.52 23.19
CA HIS A 21 -11.44 9.08 23.49
C HIS A 21 -11.43 7.58 23.80
N LEU A 22 -12.14 7.17 24.86
CA LEU A 22 -12.20 5.77 25.28
C LEU A 22 -13.36 5.08 24.57
N GLY A 23 -13.02 4.29 23.56
CA GLY A 23 -13.95 3.71 22.59
C GLY A 23 -13.59 4.22 21.20
N GLY A 24 -12.81 3.41 20.49
CA GLY A 24 -12.18 3.74 19.22
C GLY A 24 -11.00 4.69 19.33
N CYS A 25 -10.37 4.93 18.19
CA CYS A 25 -9.20 5.72 17.90
C CYS A 25 -8.93 7.16 18.49
N VAL A 26 -7.67 7.60 18.41
CA VAL A 26 -6.93 8.55 19.30
C VAL A 26 -5.72 9.15 18.56
N MET A 27 -5.53 10.48 18.62
CA MET A 27 -4.45 11.25 17.97
C MET A 27 -3.46 11.80 19.01
N SER A 28 -2.13 11.65 18.82
CA SER A 28 -1.13 12.27 19.73
C SER A 28 -0.43 13.48 19.10
N GLY A 29 -0.16 14.52 19.90
CA GLY A 29 0.02 15.91 19.46
C GLY A 29 1.30 16.33 18.72
N GLU A 30 2.29 15.44 18.49
CA GLU A 30 3.49 15.78 17.70
C GLU A 30 3.55 15.08 16.32
N ASP A 31 2.64 14.13 16.04
CA ASP A 31 2.51 13.47 14.74
C ASP A 31 1.04 13.15 14.44
N PRO A 32 0.40 13.77 13.41
CA PRO A 32 -1.02 13.58 13.15
C PRO A 32 -1.26 12.27 12.40
N ASP A 33 -0.90 11.16 13.05
CA ASP A 33 -1.31 9.82 12.65
C ASP A 33 -2.77 9.65 12.98
N ARG A 34 -3.53 9.63 11.90
CA ARG A 34 -4.97 9.58 11.89
C ARG A 34 -5.41 8.20 12.36
N HIS A 35 -6.52 8.13 13.10
CA HIS A 35 -7.15 6.95 13.70
C HIS A 35 -8.70 7.26 13.79
N CYS A 36 -9.71 6.39 13.49
CA CYS A 36 -11.18 6.74 13.61
C CYS A 36 -12.02 5.84 14.58
N ASN A 37 -13.23 6.15 15.11
CA ASN A 37 -13.78 5.40 16.30
C ASN A 37 -15.13 4.65 16.15
N GLU A 38 -15.72 4.69 14.96
CA GLU A 38 -16.99 4.01 14.65
C GLU A 38 -16.99 3.45 13.22
N CYS A 39 -16.35 4.15 12.28
CA CYS A 39 -15.98 3.66 10.95
C CYS A 39 -14.46 3.44 10.78
N GLU A 40 -13.77 3.54 11.91
CA GLU A 40 -12.36 3.53 12.31
C GLU A 40 -11.16 3.97 11.42
N ILE A 41 -11.36 4.39 10.17
CA ILE A 41 -10.25 4.79 9.30
C ILE A 41 -9.94 6.28 9.31
N ASP A 42 -8.74 6.55 9.76
CA ASP A 42 -7.95 7.74 9.54
C ASP A 42 -6.56 7.05 9.72
N PHE A 43 -5.60 7.05 8.78
CA PHE A 43 -4.26 6.41 8.93
C PHE A 43 -3.22 6.89 7.90
N ASP A 44 -1.98 7.02 8.39
CA ASP A 44 -0.74 7.53 7.80
C ASP A 44 -0.89 8.50 6.62
N THR A 45 -1.33 9.72 6.94
CA THR A 45 -1.46 10.81 5.95
C THR A 45 -0.14 11.25 5.35
N LYS A 46 0.99 10.80 5.93
CA LYS A 46 2.34 11.08 5.45
C LYS A 46 2.97 9.87 4.76
N ALA A 47 2.44 8.67 4.94
CA ALA A 47 2.90 7.49 4.22
C ALA A 47 2.75 7.67 2.72
N PRO A 48 3.71 7.16 1.95
CA PRO A 48 3.48 6.98 0.54
C PRO A 48 2.30 6.05 0.27
N ASN A 49 1.62 6.32 -0.85
CA ASN A 49 0.75 5.32 -1.46
C ASN A 49 1.61 4.28 -2.18
N ILE A 50 1.31 3.00 -1.96
CA ILE A 50 1.95 1.89 -2.66
C ILE A 50 0.96 1.32 -3.66
N TYR A 51 1.31 1.39 -4.94
CA TYR A 51 0.52 0.87 -6.05
C TYR A 51 1.18 -0.39 -6.59
N LEU A 52 0.42 -1.48 -6.69
CA LEU A 52 0.91 -2.79 -7.10
C LEU A 52 0.23 -3.23 -8.40
N ASP A 53 1.03 -3.49 -9.43
CA ASP A 53 0.60 -4.30 -10.56
C ASP A 53 0.66 -5.80 -10.21
N ILE A 54 0.23 -6.65 -11.15
CA ILE A 54 0.15 -8.10 -11.02
C ILE A 54 1.07 -8.77 -12.03
N ASP A 55 0.83 -8.52 -13.31
CA ASP A 55 1.49 -9.23 -14.40
C ASP A 55 2.93 -8.71 -14.49
N GLY A 56 3.93 -9.59 -14.47
CA GLY A 56 5.34 -9.19 -14.43
C GLY A 56 5.82 -8.56 -13.10
N ALA A 57 4.91 -8.17 -12.19
CA ALA A 57 5.23 -7.63 -10.87
C ALA A 57 5.10 -8.66 -9.74
N LEU A 58 3.90 -9.23 -9.53
CA LEU A 58 3.62 -10.28 -8.54
C LEU A 58 3.58 -11.68 -9.16
N LEU A 59 3.42 -11.76 -10.47
CA LEU A 59 3.52 -12.97 -11.27
C LEU A 59 4.75 -12.88 -12.19
N ALA A 60 5.61 -13.90 -12.16
CA ALA A 60 6.71 -14.02 -13.11
C ALA A 60 6.23 -14.38 -14.54
N ASN A 61 5.02 -14.94 -14.64
CA ASN A 61 4.25 -15.22 -15.84
C ASN A 61 2.82 -15.62 -15.43
N ASP A 62 1.92 -15.82 -16.40
CA ASP A 62 0.49 -16.13 -16.23
C ASP A 62 0.15 -17.23 -15.20
N LEU A 63 1.10 -18.12 -14.88
CA LEU A 63 0.88 -19.30 -14.02
C LEU A 63 1.78 -19.34 -12.79
N THR A 64 2.76 -18.45 -12.67
CA THR A 64 3.83 -18.60 -11.68
C THR A 64 3.94 -17.34 -10.82
N PRO A 65 3.68 -17.42 -9.51
CA PRO A 65 4.04 -16.36 -8.57
C PRO A 65 5.50 -15.96 -8.68
N ALA A 66 5.78 -14.67 -8.59
CA ALA A 66 7.16 -14.17 -8.51
C ALA A 66 7.85 -14.73 -7.26
N ASN A 67 9.18 -14.95 -7.34
CA ASN A 67 9.94 -15.32 -6.15
C ASN A 67 9.79 -14.21 -5.11
N HIS A 68 9.59 -14.60 -3.86
CA HIS A 68 9.39 -13.69 -2.73
C HIS A 68 8.09 -12.86 -2.75
N ALA A 69 7.12 -13.14 -3.64
CA ALA A 69 5.87 -12.37 -3.73
C ALA A 69 5.11 -12.33 -2.39
N LYS A 70 5.05 -13.45 -1.66
CA LYS A 70 4.40 -13.52 -0.35
C LYS A 70 5.09 -12.62 0.67
N GLU A 71 6.40 -12.74 0.79
CA GLU A 71 7.20 -11.97 1.74
C GLU A 71 7.20 -10.47 1.41
N PHE A 72 7.20 -10.13 0.13
CA PHE A 72 7.05 -8.76 -0.35
C PHE A 72 5.68 -8.18 0.02
N LEU A 73 4.59 -8.87 -0.29
CA LEU A 73 3.23 -8.46 0.09
C LEU A 73 3.09 -8.31 1.59
N LYS A 74 3.67 -9.23 2.37
CA LYS A 74 3.69 -9.16 3.82
C LYS A 74 4.38 -7.89 4.31
N LYS A 75 5.60 -7.59 3.83
CA LYS A 75 6.32 -6.36 4.19
C LYS A 75 5.54 -5.11 3.83
N VAL A 76 5.05 -5.02 2.59
CA VAL A 76 4.29 -3.85 2.12
C VAL A 76 3.05 -3.62 2.97
N LEU A 77 2.31 -4.67 3.31
CA LEU A 77 1.09 -4.55 4.12
C LEU A 77 1.36 -4.42 5.63
N GLU A 78 2.56 -4.74 6.09
CA GLU A 78 3.01 -4.44 7.46
C GLU A 78 3.43 -2.97 7.59
N GLU A 79 4.12 -2.41 6.59
CA GLU A 79 4.61 -1.02 6.60
C GLU A 79 3.56 0.00 6.11
N TYR A 80 2.71 -0.40 5.15
CA TYR A 80 1.70 0.44 4.50
C TYR A 80 0.30 -0.21 4.50
N PRO A 81 -0.21 -0.69 5.65
CA PRO A 81 -1.46 -1.44 5.76
C PRO A 81 -2.69 -0.69 5.23
N TYR A 82 -2.64 0.64 5.22
CA TYR A 82 -3.77 1.50 4.85
C TYR A 82 -3.58 2.28 3.55
N THR A 83 -2.38 2.27 2.97
CA THR A 83 -2.05 3.03 1.76
C THR A 83 -1.55 2.12 0.63
N THR A 84 -1.89 0.83 0.66
CA THR A 84 -1.57 -0.12 -0.42
C THR A 84 -2.79 -0.37 -1.32
N TYR A 85 -2.57 -0.25 -2.63
CA TYR A 85 -3.61 -0.24 -3.65
C TYR A 85 -3.25 -1.15 -4.84
N TRP A 86 -4.25 -1.79 -5.42
CA TRP A 86 -4.13 -2.43 -6.72
C TRP A 86 -4.08 -1.35 -7.80
N LEU A 87 -3.06 -1.39 -8.66
CA LEU A 87 -2.99 -0.56 -9.86
C LEU A 87 -2.62 -1.43 -11.04
N THR A 88 -3.62 -2.17 -11.51
CA THR A 88 -3.47 -3.22 -12.51
C THR A 88 -4.63 -3.22 -13.48
N THR A 89 -4.41 -3.82 -14.66
CA THR A 89 -5.43 -4.01 -15.70
C THR A 89 -6.65 -4.82 -15.21
N HIS A 90 -6.47 -5.60 -14.14
CA HIS A 90 -7.52 -6.43 -13.53
C HIS A 90 -8.30 -5.75 -12.39
N CYS A 91 -7.99 -4.49 -12.03
CA CYS A 91 -8.69 -3.78 -10.97
C CYS A 91 -9.39 -2.52 -11.49
N GLN A 92 -10.71 -2.48 -11.31
CA GLN A 92 -11.54 -1.33 -11.65
C GLN A 92 -12.66 -1.16 -10.61
N GLY A 93 -12.30 -0.68 -9.42
CA GLY A 93 -13.21 -0.40 -8.31
C GLY A 93 -13.60 -1.60 -7.45
N ASP A 94 -13.34 -2.84 -7.88
CA ASP A 94 -13.57 -4.06 -7.09
C ASP A 94 -12.24 -4.77 -6.80
N ALA A 95 -11.87 -4.84 -5.52
CA ALA A 95 -10.65 -5.48 -5.05
C ALA A 95 -10.70 -7.01 -5.11
N ASN A 96 -11.88 -7.60 -5.30
CA ASN A 96 -12.01 -9.05 -5.43
C ASN A 96 -11.61 -9.55 -6.82
N VAL A 97 -11.70 -8.72 -7.86
CA VAL A 97 -11.39 -9.13 -9.24
C VAL A 97 -9.92 -9.54 -9.40
N PRO A 98 -8.92 -8.75 -8.92
CA PRO A 98 -7.53 -9.19 -8.82
C PRO A 98 -7.35 -10.55 -8.13
N ILE A 99 -8.04 -10.76 -7.01
CA ILE A 99 -7.91 -11.97 -6.20
C ILE A 99 -8.53 -13.18 -6.92
N GLN A 100 -9.66 -12.98 -7.60
CA GLN A 100 -10.27 -14.02 -8.43
C GLN A 100 -9.36 -14.38 -9.61
N HIS A 101 -8.66 -13.39 -10.16
CA HIS A 101 -7.73 -13.57 -11.26
C HIS A 101 -6.52 -14.43 -10.85
N ILE A 102 -5.80 -14.07 -9.79
CA ILE A 102 -4.52 -14.72 -9.45
C ILE A 102 -4.53 -15.57 -8.18
N GLY A 103 -5.53 -15.44 -7.32
CA GLY A 103 -5.50 -16.00 -5.97
C GLY A 103 -5.37 -17.53 -5.93
N HIS A 104 -5.81 -18.22 -6.98
CA HIS A 104 -5.65 -19.67 -7.12
C HIS A 104 -4.19 -20.12 -7.32
N LEU A 105 -3.28 -19.20 -7.65
CA LEU A 105 -1.84 -19.44 -7.81
C LEU A 105 -1.08 -19.31 -6.48
N PHE A 106 -1.72 -18.79 -5.44
CA PHE A 106 -1.10 -18.49 -4.15
C PHE A 106 -1.66 -19.36 -3.02
N ASP A 107 -0.90 -19.47 -1.93
CA ASP A 107 -1.40 -20.09 -0.71
C ASP A 107 -2.49 -19.24 -0.03
N ALA A 108 -3.29 -19.86 0.83
CA ALA A 108 -4.42 -19.21 1.49
C ALA A 108 -4.00 -17.99 2.33
N GLU A 109 -2.83 -18.04 2.98
CA GLU A 109 -2.32 -16.92 3.78
C GLU A 109 -2.04 -15.70 2.89
N THR A 110 -1.44 -15.91 1.73
CA THR A 110 -1.14 -14.84 0.78
C THR A 110 -2.43 -14.26 0.19
N VAL A 111 -3.44 -15.10 -0.07
CA VAL A 111 -4.77 -14.62 -0.48
C VAL A 111 -5.42 -13.75 0.60
N GLU A 112 -5.29 -14.09 1.89
CA GLU A 112 -5.77 -13.23 2.97
C GLU A 112 -5.00 -11.89 3.06
N LEU A 113 -3.72 -11.86 2.70
CA LEU A 113 -2.98 -10.60 2.56
C LEU A 113 -3.56 -9.74 1.41
N MET A 114 -3.79 -10.34 0.25
CA MET A 114 -4.33 -9.64 -0.92
C MET A 114 -5.68 -8.98 -0.65
N LYS A 115 -6.53 -9.56 0.19
CA LYS A 115 -7.82 -8.97 0.61
C LYS A 115 -7.69 -7.64 1.35
N LYS A 116 -6.50 -7.31 1.86
CA LYS A 116 -6.23 -6.02 2.52
C LYS A 116 -5.90 -4.92 1.52
N ILE A 117 -5.56 -5.27 0.27
CA ILE A 117 -5.19 -4.30 -0.76
C ILE A 117 -6.44 -3.62 -1.30
N LYS A 118 -6.41 -2.29 -1.34
CA LYS A 118 -7.54 -1.46 -1.74
C LYS A 118 -7.67 -1.40 -3.26
N PRO A 119 -8.88 -1.28 -3.81
CA PRO A 119 -9.04 -1.12 -5.25
C PRO A 119 -8.65 0.30 -5.68
N THR A 120 -8.25 0.45 -6.94
CA THR A 120 -8.28 1.74 -7.63
C THR A 120 -9.32 1.71 -8.74
N THR A 121 -9.63 2.89 -9.26
CA THR A 121 -10.46 3.07 -10.45
C THR A 121 -9.74 4.03 -11.36
N TRP A 122 -9.55 3.65 -12.62
CA TRP A 122 -8.90 4.46 -13.64
C TRP A 122 -9.59 4.24 -14.99
N ASP A 123 -9.44 5.14 -15.95
CA ASP A 123 -10.10 5.01 -17.25
C ASP A 123 -9.09 4.75 -18.38
N MET A 124 -8.47 5.80 -18.89
CA MET A 124 -7.61 5.76 -20.07
C MET A 124 -6.20 5.24 -19.76
N ALA A 125 -5.70 5.56 -18.57
CA ALA A 125 -4.35 5.20 -18.13
C ALA A 125 -4.32 4.98 -16.61
N LYS A 126 -3.48 4.05 -16.13
CA LYS A 126 -3.35 3.73 -14.70
C LYS A 126 -2.91 4.95 -13.88
N THR A 127 -2.07 5.81 -14.45
CA THR A 127 -1.59 7.05 -13.78
C THR A 127 -2.71 7.98 -13.32
N ARG A 128 -3.93 7.87 -13.86
CA ARG A 128 -5.08 8.67 -13.38
C ARG A 128 -5.63 8.23 -12.03
N ALA A 129 -5.33 7.01 -11.59
CA ALA A 129 -5.64 6.54 -10.24
C ALA A 129 -4.57 6.95 -9.22
N ILE A 130 -3.42 7.47 -9.65
CA ILE A 130 -2.34 7.90 -8.76
C ILE A 130 -2.71 9.23 -8.11
N ASP A 131 -2.64 9.27 -6.78
CA ASP A 131 -2.78 10.51 -6.01
C ASP A 131 -1.43 11.25 -5.98
N PHE A 132 -1.21 12.12 -6.96
CA PHE A 132 0.00 12.94 -7.06
C PHE A 132 0.12 14.00 -5.95
N SER A 133 -0.89 14.18 -5.09
CA SER A 133 -0.77 15.08 -3.93
C SER A 133 0.01 14.47 -2.76
N LYS A 134 0.37 13.18 -2.87
CA LYS A 134 1.11 12.43 -1.86
C LYS A 134 2.34 11.76 -2.47
N PRO A 135 3.38 11.48 -1.64
CA PRO A 135 4.44 10.57 -2.05
C PRO A 135 3.84 9.22 -2.47
N PHE A 136 4.45 8.53 -3.42
CA PHE A 136 3.99 7.21 -3.82
C PHE A 136 5.12 6.36 -4.39
N LEU A 137 4.87 5.06 -4.46
CA LEU A 137 5.67 4.10 -5.21
C LEU A 137 4.72 3.23 -6.02
N TRP A 138 5.05 2.98 -7.28
CA TRP A 138 4.28 2.10 -8.16
C TRP A 138 5.19 1.00 -8.67
N PHE A 139 4.85 -0.25 -8.38
CA PHE A 139 5.59 -1.44 -8.82
C PHE A 139 4.89 -2.03 -10.04
N ASP A 140 5.52 -1.90 -11.20
CA ASP A 140 5.01 -2.35 -12.50
C ASP A 140 6.18 -2.82 -13.37
N ASP A 141 5.93 -3.76 -14.26
CA ASP A 141 6.93 -4.24 -15.21
C ASP A 141 6.89 -3.48 -16.55
N ASP A 142 5.77 -2.83 -16.84
CA ASP A 142 5.56 -2.06 -18.06
C ASP A 142 5.24 -0.60 -17.76
N MET A 143 5.59 0.28 -18.70
CA MET A 143 5.33 1.71 -18.62
C MET A 143 4.93 2.20 -20.00
N PHE A 144 3.65 2.49 -20.19
CA PHE A 144 3.19 3.03 -21.47
C PHE A 144 3.69 4.46 -21.68
N TYR A 145 3.79 4.87 -22.95
CA TYR A 145 4.33 6.19 -23.30
C TYR A 145 3.59 7.34 -22.61
N GLU A 146 2.27 7.28 -22.55
CA GLU A 146 1.42 8.31 -21.92
C GLU A 146 1.61 8.36 -20.39
N GLU A 147 1.79 7.20 -19.77
CA GLU A 147 2.07 7.08 -18.33
C GLU A 147 3.45 7.69 -18.02
N LYS A 148 4.45 7.38 -18.85
CA LYS A 148 5.77 8.00 -18.77
C LYS A 148 5.72 9.51 -18.86
N GLN A 149 4.99 10.06 -19.82
CA GLN A 149 4.84 11.51 -19.96
C GLN A 149 4.19 12.10 -18.72
N THR A 150 3.13 11.48 -18.20
CA THR A 150 2.44 11.93 -16.99
C THR A 150 3.39 11.98 -15.78
N LEU A 151 4.19 10.93 -15.57
CA LEU A 151 5.16 10.88 -14.46
C LEU A 151 6.29 11.91 -14.62
N LEU A 152 6.76 12.15 -15.85
CA LEU A 152 7.77 13.17 -16.15
C LEU A 152 7.25 14.59 -15.94
N GLU A 153 6.01 14.87 -16.34
CA GLU A 153 5.35 16.17 -16.14
C GLU A 153 5.24 16.53 -14.66
N HIS A 154 5.06 15.50 -13.80
CA HIS A 154 5.04 15.66 -12.35
C HIS A 154 6.44 15.54 -11.71
N GLY A 155 7.49 15.21 -12.45
CA GLY A 155 8.85 15.06 -11.89
C GLY A 155 9.05 13.85 -10.97
N VAL A 156 8.20 12.82 -11.11
CA VAL A 156 8.13 11.64 -10.22
C VAL A 156 8.36 10.32 -10.96
N LEU A 157 9.08 10.36 -12.08
CA LEU A 157 9.37 9.14 -12.86
C LEU A 157 10.04 8.05 -12.01
N ASP A 158 10.91 8.45 -11.08
CA ASP A 158 11.63 7.53 -10.19
C ASP A 158 10.72 6.87 -9.13
N ASN A 159 9.47 7.32 -9.00
CA ASN A 159 8.47 6.66 -8.14
C ASN A 159 7.86 5.44 -8.82
N LEU A 160 8.04 5.26 -10.14
CA LEU A 160 7.81 3.96 -10.76
C LEU A 160 9.03 3.07 -10.52
N ILE A 161 8.80 2.01 -9.75
CA ILE A 161 9.74 0.96 -9.47
C ILE A 161 9.58 -0.13 -10.52
N MET A 162 10.38 -0.03 -11.59
CA MET A 162 10.40 -1.03 -12.65
C MET A 162 10.76 -2.41 -12.10
N VAL A 163 9.84 -3.35 -12.24
CA VAL A 163 10.04 -4.76 -11.93
C VAL A 163 10.43 -5.51 -13.23
N ASP A 164 11.53 -6.23 -13.22
CA ASP A 164 12.02 -7.01 -14.35
C ASP A 164 12.46 -8.40 -13.85
N LEU A 165 11.47 -9.25 -13.60
CA LEU A 165 11.68 -10.62 -13.13
C LEU A 165 12.36 -11.51 -14.17
N SER A 166 12.35 -11.10 -15.45
CA SER A 166 13.07 -11.81 -16.50
C SER A 166 14.59 -11.67 -16.35
N LYS A 167 15.03 -10.48 -15.91
CA LYS A 167 16.43 -10.15 -15.68
C LYS A 167 16.89 -10.48 -14.27
N ASP A 168 16.01 -10.32 -13.28
CA ASP A 168 16.29 -10.58 -11.87
C ASP A 168 15.09 -11.29 -11.21
N PRO A 169 15.02 -12.63 -11.28
CA PRO A 169 13.89 -13.40 -10.75
C PRO A 169 13.60 -13.18 -9.26
N ASP A 170 14.62 -12.77 -8.49
CA ASP A 170 14.54 -12.52 -7.05
C ASP A 170 14.42 -11.02 -6.70
N GLN A 171 14.09 -10.14 -7.66
CA GLN A 171 14.08 -8.69 -7.45
C GLN A 171 13.21 -8.25 -6.28
N LEU A 172 12.04 -8.87 -6.08
CA LEU A 172 11.17 -8.59 -4.94
C LEU A 172 11.88 -8.82 -3.60
N GLY A 173 12.80 -9.79 -3.55
CA GLY A 173 13.69 -10.06 -2.42
C GLY A 173 14.55 -8.85 -2.01
N ARG A 174 14.96 -8.03 -2.98
CA ARG A 174 15.74 -6.80 -2.72
C ARG A 174 14.90 -5.76 -2.02
N PHE A 175 13.64 -5.58 -2.42
CA PHE A 175 12.71 -4.64 -1.79
C PHE A 175 12.38 -5.05 -0.36
N ILE A 176 12.45 -6.35 -0.02
CA ILE A 176 12.33 -6.82 1.36
C ILE A 176 13.48 -6.28 2.21
N THR A 177 14.71 -6.36 1.69
CA THR A 177 15.92 -5.92 2.41
C THR A 177 16.11 -4.41 2.43
N SER A 178 15.71 -3.72 1.37
CA SER A 178 15.89 -2.28 1.18
C SER A 178 14.70 -1.75 0.38
N PHE A 179 13.70 -1.22 1.08
CA PHE A 179 12.51 -0.67 0.45
C PHE A 179 12.84 0.69 -0.19
N PRO A 180 12.37 0.97 -1.42
CA PRO A 180 12.60 2.25 -2.07
C PRO A 180 11.92 3.39 -1.30
N LEU A 181 12.43 4.61 -1.46
CA LEU A 181 11.82 5.82 -0.94
C LEU A 181 11.24 6.64 -2.08
N PRO A 182 10.04 7.21 -1.93
CA PRO A 182 9.46 8.08 -2.94
C PRO A 182 10.26 9.37 -3.08
N VAL A 183 10.35 9.88 -4.29
CA VAL A 183 10.71 11.26 -4.59
C VAL A 183 9.49 12.14 -4.32
N ASN A 184 9.71 13.22 -3.57
CA ASN A 184 8.70 14.24 -3.33
C ASN A 184 8.86 15.36 -4.36
N THR A 185 7.74 15.85 -4.87
CA THR A 185 7.65 17.07 -5.70
C THR A 185 7.67 18.34 -4.87
#